data_AF-A0A2W1N181-F1
#
_entry.id   AF-A0A2W1N181-F1
#
_cell.length_a   1.000
_cell.length_b   1.000
_cell.length_c   1.000
_cell.angle_alpha   90.00
_cell.angle_beta   90.00
_cell.angle_gamma   90.00
#
_symmetry.space_group_name_H-M   'P 1'
#
loop_
_entity.id
_entity.type
_entity.pdbx_description
1 polymer ?
#
loop_
_entity_poly.entity_id
_entity_poly.type
_entity_poly.pdbx_seq_one_letter_code
_entity_poly.pdbx_strand_id
1 'polypeptide(L)'
;MALSAWKHLPAWASLCIAGTASAHTLPSTVYRGTAGDMQLEVVLQFDSAWDGMAGFVETSAAADHLSLEKTPFEAGEPLLINLRDNTPMPPAAIEFQSFAIDQKVLLGRWIDLRTREERPLQLQREQVFSEDSRVAYEADLLQKGTSQGMSFRVHARKPAGEQVPLFDRITVGDKASGATLQVIEGLDAYFFGTDTLRLAYLDDDAYLDFSFVPRRIRESDQALANGTVQYYLYDPATGRYALHPVLTEMAGSGSLYFDTYRRGRFEYRLEGGDGYRPGNFRGGFYRLAEGQRVVMLPAGEGAQ
;
A
#
# COMPACT_ATOMS: atom_id res chain seq x y z
N MET A 1 -32.31 -31.07 -51.24
CA MET A 1 -31.06 -30.79 -51.97
C MET A 1 -30.47 -29.49 -51.44
N ALA A 2 -29.20 -29.56 -51.04
CA ALA A 2 -28.17 -28.52 -50.85
C ALA A 2 -28.53 -27.25 -50.05
N LEU A 3 -27.98 -26.98 -48.86
CA LEU A 3 -26.59 -26.73 -48.40
C LEU A 3 -26.02 -25.32 -48.68
N SER A 4 -25.54 -24.74 -47.57
CA SER A 4 -24.40 -23.84 -47.42
C SER A 4 -24.58 -22.34 -47.71
N ALA A 5 -24.41 -21.55 -46.65
CA ALA A 5 -23.47 -20.43 -46.66
C ALA A 5 -23.12 -20.06 -45.20
N TRP A 6 -22.16 -20.80 -44.63
CA TRP A 6 -21.29 -20.24 -43.61
C TRP A 6 -20.47 -19.13 -44.25
N LYS A 7 -20.49 -17.93 -43.66
CA LYS A 7 -19.46 -16.91 -43.86
C LYS A 7 -19.08 -16.33 -42.51
N HIS A 8 -17.99 -16.90 -42.00
CA HIS A 8 -16.95 -16.30 -41.16
C HIS A 8 -17.32 -15.00 -40.41
N LEU A 9 -17.70 -15.15 -39.14
CA LEU A 9 -17.50 -14.09 -38.16
C LEU A 9 -16.02 -14.11 -37.74
N PRO A 10 -15.29 -12.99 -37.86
CA PRO A 10 -13.87 -12.93 -37.51
C PRO A 10 -13.63 -13.15 -36.01
N ALA A 11 -12.70 -14.06 -35.71
CA ALA A 11 -12.30 -14.53 -34.39
C ALA A 11 -11.37 -13.57 -33.64
N TRP A 12 -11.73 -12.29 -33.51
CA TRP A 12 -10.94 -11.30 -32.75
C TRP A 12 -11.78 -10.46 -31.78
N ALA A 13 -12.84 -11.02 -31.22
CA ALA A 13 -13.42 -10.51 -29.98
C ALA A 13 -12.69 -11.17 -28.81
N SER A 14 -11.38 -10.89 -28.67
CA SER A 14 -10.70 -11.09 -27.40
C SER A 14 -11.32 -10.10 -26.43
N LEU A 15 -12.28 -10.61 -25.66
CA LEU A 15 -12.83 -10.04 -24.47
C LEU A 15 -11.67 -9.74 -23.51
N CYS A 16 -11.04 -8.58 -23.65
CA CYS A 16 -10.28 -7.98 -22.57
C CYS A 16 -11.32 -7.59 -21.52
N ILE A 17 -11.69 -8.56 -20.68
CA ILE A 17 -12.12 -8.27 -19.34
C ILE A 17 -10.95 -7.48 -18.76
N ALA A 18 -11.05 -6.15 -18.79
CA ALA A 18 -10.30 -5.32 -17.87
C ALA A 18 -10.79 -5.80 -16.51
N GLY A 19 -10.08 -6.79 -15.96
CA GLY A 19 -10.27 -7.21 -14.60
C GLY A 19 -10.10 -5.93 -13.81
N THR A 20 -11.20 -5.43 -13.27
CA THR A 20 -11.14 -4.78 -11.97
C THR A 20 -10.43 -5.81 -11.10
N ALA A 21 -9.12 -5.68 -10.99
CA ALA A 21 -8.43 -6.22 -9.83
C ALA A 21 -9.11 -5.48 -8.69
N SER A 22 -10.18 -6.08 -8.18
CA SER A 22 -10.69 -5.79 -6.85
C SER A 22 -9.44 -5.99 -6.00
N ALA A 23 -8.84 -4.88 -5.59
CA ALA A 23 -7.80 -4.91 -4.57
C ALA A 23 -8.52 -5.41 -3.32
N HIS A 24 -8.64 -6.72 -3.21
CA HIS A 24 -9.20 -7.38 -2.04
C HIS A 24 -8.29 -6.98 -0.89
N THR A 25 -8.89 -6.38 0.14
CA THR A 25 -8.14 -5.99 1.31
C THR A 25 -7.81 -7.27 2.03
N LEU A 26 -6.54 -7.68 2.03
CA LEU A 26 -6.14 -8.85 2.80
C LEU A 26 -6.56 -8.63 4.26
N PRO A 27 -7.36 -9.54 4.85
CA PRO A 27 -7.75 -9.41 6.24
C PRO A 27 -6.51 -9.25 7.11
N SER A 28 -6.46 -8.16 7.85
CA SER A 28 -5.27 -7.73 8.59
C SER A 28 -5.59 -7.65 10.07
N THR A 29 -4.74 -8.21 10.92
CA THR A 29 -4.85 -8.14 12.37
C THR A 29 -3.63 -7.44 12.93
N VAL A 30 -3.86 -6.40 13.72
CA VAL A 30 -2.83 -5.63 14.41
C VAL A 30 -2.66 -6.16 15.82
N TYR A 31 -1.41 -6.44 16.16
CA TYR A 31 -0.97 -6.87 17.47
C TYR A 31 0.08 -5.90 18.00
N ARG A 32 0.03 -5.57 19.29
CA ARG A 32 1.05 -4.79 19.98
C ARG A 32 1.57 -5.51 21.21
N GLY A 33 2.84 -5.29 21.52
CA GLY A 33 3.45 -5.86 22.71
C GLY A 33 4.97 -5.77 22.65
N THR A 34 5.64 -6.80 23.16
CA THR A 34 7.08 -6.73 23.42
C THR A 34 7.81 -8.02 23.08
N ALA A 35 9.07 -7.87 22.66
CA ALA A 35 10.08 -8.93 22.67
C ALA A 35 11.23 -8.54 23.61
N GLY A 36 11.20 -9.02 24.85
CA GLY A 36 12.03 -8.45 25.93
C GLY A 36 11.67 -6.97 26.14
N ASP A 37 12.66 -6.08 26.06
CA ASP A 37 12.44 -4.62 26.22
C ASP A 37 12.04 -3.92 24.91
N MET A 38 12.09 -4.63 23.78
CA MET A 38 11.77 -4.06 22.47
C MET A 38 10.25 -4.00 22.26
N GLN A 39 9.71 -2.79 22.10
CA GLN A 39 8.31 -2.57 21.70
C GLN A 39 8.10 -2.97 20.24
N LEU A 40 6.96 -3.62 19.98
CA LEU A 40 6.58 -4.19 18.69
C LEU A 40 5.12 -3.85 18.33
N GLU A 41 4.90 -3.48 17.08
CA GLU A 41 3.60 -3.57 16.40
C GLU A 41 3.73 -4.56 15.25
N VAL A 42 2.95 -5.63 15.29
CA VAL A 42 2.94 -6.67 14.25
C VAL A 42 1.60 -6.60 13.52
N VAL A 43 1.66 -6.41 12.21
CA VAL A 43 0.49 -6.52 11.33
C VAL A 43 0.57 -7.87 10.62
N LEU A 44 -0.38 -8.75 10.93
CA LEU A 44 -0.50 -10.06 10.30
C LEU A 44 -1.62 -10.06 9.27
N GLN A 45 -1.35 -10.62 8.10
CA GLN A 45 -2.27 -10.67 6.97
C GLN A 45 -2.45 -12.13 6.52
N PHE A 46 -3.69 -12.57 6.40
CA PHE A 46 -3.98 -13.89 5.86
C PHE A 46 -4.15 -13.82 4.34
N ASP A 47 -3.32 -14.57 3.62
CA ASP A 47 -3.39 -14.70 2.17
C ASP A 47 -4.04 -16.04 1.80
N SER A 48 -5.32 -16.00 1.47
CA SER A 48 -6.11 -17.18 1.11
C SER A 48 -5.66 -17.87 -0.17
N ALA A 49 -4.95 -17.17 -1.07
CA ALA A 49 -4.49 -17.79 -2.32
C ALA A 49 -3.36 -18.81 -2.08
N TRP A 50 -2.73 -18.77 -0.90
CA TRP A 50 -1.56 -19.58 -0.57
C TRP A 50 -1.63 -20.22 0.82
N ASP A 51 -2.76 -20.08 1.50
CA ASP A 51 -3.00 -20.56 2.86
C ASP A 51 -1.86 -20.19 3.83
N GLY A 52 -1.47 -18.91 3.78
CA GLY A 52 -0.27 -18.43 4.43
C GLY A 52 -0.46 -17.10 5.14
N MET A 53 0.40 -16.88 6.13
CA MET A 53 0.52 -15.62 6.85
C MET A 53 1.63 -14.77 6.26
N ALA A 54 1.38 -13.48 6.16
CA ALA A 54 2.35 -12.46 5.76
C ALA A 54 2.12 -11.19 6.58
N GLY A 55 2.80 -10.10 6.22
CA GLY A 55 2.61 -8.79 6.82
C GLY A 55 3.93 -8.10 7.12
N PHE A 56 4.01 -7.38 8.22
CA PHE A 56 5.23 -6.69 8.65
C PHE A 56 5.22 -6.45 10.15
N VAL A 57 6.39 -6.11 10.67
CA VAL A 57 6.58 -5.67 12.05
C VAL A 57 7.31 -4.34 12.08
N GLU A 58 6.81 -3.44 12.92
CA GLU A 58 7.51 -2.25 13.34
C GLU A 58 8.11 -2.47 14.73
N THR A 59 9.38 -2.09 14.88
CA THR A 59 10.09 -2.21 16.15
C THR A 59 10.62 -0.85 16.57
N SER A 60 10.75 -0.65 17.88
CA SER A 60 11.44 0.52 18.46
C SER A 60 12.95 0.58 18.13
N ALA A 61 13.54 -0.51 17.62
CA ALA A 61 14.97 -0.59 17.33
C ALA A 61 15.30 -0.33 15.83
N ALA A 62 14.32 -0.40 14.93
CA ALA A 62 14.53 -0.32 13.49
C ALA A 62 13.91 0.94 12.89
N ALA A 63 14.68 1.63 12.03
CA ALA A 63 14.21 2.80 11.30
C ALA A 63 13.09 2.45 10.30
N ASP A 64 13.18 1.30 9.65
CA ASP A 64 12.18 0.79 8.72
C ASP A 64 11.39 -0.38 9.33
N HIS A 65 10.21 -0.66 8.78
CA HIS A 65 9.50 -1.90 9.10
C HIS A 65 10.28 -3.10 8.53
N LEU A 66 10.10 -4.26 9.16
CA LEU A 66 10.60 -5.54 8.64
C LEU A 66 9.43 -6.31 8.04
N SER A 67 9.54 -6.70 6.77
CA SER A 67 8.49 -7.50 6.12
C SER A 67 8.51 -8.91 6.67
N LEU A 68 7.34 -9.50 6.88
CA LEU A 68 7.22 -10.92 7.21
C LEU A 68 7.32 -11.74 5.93
N GLU A 69 8.19 -12.74 5.92
CA GLU A 69 8.18 -13.76 4.89
C GLU A 69 6.80 -14.42 4.87
N LYS A 70 6.33 -14.74 3.67
CA LYS A 70 5.09 -15.47 3.52
C LYS A 70 5.30 -16.91 3.96
N THR A 71 4.59 -17.33 5.01
CA THR A 71 4.76 -18.65 5.63
C THR A 71 3.42 -19.39 5.65
N PRO A 72 3.37 -20.67 5.20
CA PRO A 72 2.18 -21.51 5.37
C PRO A 72 1.74 -21.58 6.83
N PHE A 73 0.43 -21.69 7.06
CA PHE A 73 -0.13 -21.68 8.40
C PHE A 73 -1.06 -22.88 8.61
N GLU A 74 -0.96 -23.49 9.79
CA GLU A 74 -1.91 -24.48 10.29
C GLU A 74 -2.40 -24.07 11.68
N ALA A 75 -3.72 -24.07 11.88
CA ALA A 75 -4.32 -23.58 13.13
C ALA A 75 -3.96 -24.48 14.32
N GLY A 76 -3.46 -23.86 15.39
CA GLY A 76 -3.05 -24.53 16.62
C GLY A 76 -1.59 -24.99 16.63
N GLU A 77 -0.94 -25.03 15.47
CA GLU A 77 0.48 -25.38 15.35
C GLU A 77 1.39 -24.15 15.59
N PRO A 78 2.68 -24.38 15.89
CA PRO A 78 3.66 -23.32 15.92
C PRO A 78 3.82 -22.65 14.54
N LEU A 79 3.97 -21.33 14.52
CA LEU A 79 4.20 -20.56 13.30
C LEU A 79 5.54 -19.83 13.40
N LEU A 80 6.51 -20.24 12.58
CA LEU A 80 7.84 -19.63 12.48
C LEU A 80 7.92 -18.79 11.19
N ILE A 81 8.06 -17.48 11.35
CA ILE A 81 8.08 -16.53 10.24
C ILE A 81 9.40 -15.77 10.25
N ASN A 82 10.15 -15.82 9.16
CA ASN A 82 11.34 -15.01 9.01
C ASN A 82 10.98 -13.55 8.74
N LEU A 83 11.78 -12.64 9.27
CA LEU A 83 11.71 -11.23 8.97
C LEU A 83 12.67 -10.94 7.84
N ARG A 84 12.24 -10.12 6.89
CA ARG A 84 13.04 -9.68 5.76
C ARG A 84 13.29 -8.18 5.90
N ASP A 85 14.57 -7.83 5.93
CA ASP A 85 15.05 -6.54 5.46
C ASP A 85 15.49 -6.72 4.00
N ASN A 86 15.82 -5.65 3.28
CA ASN A 86 16.31 -5.75 1.89
C ASN A 86 17.70 -6.42 1.77
N THR A 87 18.16 -7.17 2.78
CA THR A 87 19.43 -7.89 2.78
C THR A 87 19.24 -9.38 2.46
N PRO A 88 20.28 -10.07 1.95
CA PRO A 88 20.17 -11.49 1.59
C PRO A 88 19.93 -12.43 2.78
N MET A 89 20.31 -12.02 3.99
CA MET A 89 20.19 -12.83 5.20
C MET A 89 19.16 -12.20 6.14
N PRO A 90 18.03 -12.90 6.41
CA PRO A 90 17.01 -12.45 7.35
C PRO A 90 17.62 -12.00 8.69
N PRO A 91 17.28 -10.80 9.20
CA PRO A 91 17.82 -10.30 10.46
C PRO A 91 17.29 -11.08 11.67
N ALA A 92 16.03 -11.53 11.61
CA ALA A 92 15.35 -12.17 12.73
C ALA A 92 14.25 -13.13 12.25
N ALA A 93 13.71 -13.92 13.17
CA ALA A 93 12.48 -14.67 13.00
C ALA A 93 11.56 -14.47 14.21
N ILE A 94 10.25 -14.58 13.99
CA ILE A 94 9.25 -14.67 15.05
C ILE A 94 8.71 -16.10 15.05
N GLU A 95 8.71 -16.75 16.21
CA GLU A 95 8.04 -18.03 16.41
C GLU A 95 6.89 -17.87 17.39
N PHE A 96 5.68 -18.17 16.95
CA PHE A 96 4.52 -18.31 17.81
C PHE A 96 4.36 -19.76 18.25
N GLN A 97 4.06 -20.02 19.52
CA GLN A 97 4.00 -21.39 20.07
C GLN A 97 2.78 -22.19 19.58
N SER A 98 1.61 -21.56 19.58
CA SER A 98 0.36 -22.09 19.05
C SER A 98 -0.37 -20.89 18.48
N PHE A 99 -0.56 -20.88 17.16
CA PHE A 99 -1.07 -19.73 16.45
C PHE A 99 -2.46 -20.00 15.88
N ALA A 100 -3.34 -19.00 16.00
CA ALA A 100 -4.62 -18.93 15.33
C ALA A 100 -4.94 -17.47 14.97
N ILE A 101 -5.59 -17.25 13.82
CA ILE A 101 -5.87 -15.93 13.25
C ILE A 101 -6.71 -15.05 14.20
N ASP A 102 -7.60 -15.66 15.00
CA ASP A 102 -8.51 -14.97 15.90
C ASP A 102 -8.01 -14.93 17.36
N GLN A 103 -6.77 -15.33 17.60
CA GLN A 103 -6.20 -15.38 18.94
C GLN A 103 -5.98 -13.95 19.49
N LYS A 104 -6.45 -13.72 20.72
CA LYS A 104 -6.34 -12.41 21.38
C LYS A 104 -4.94 -12.10 21.90
N VAL A 105 -4.18 -13.15 22.25
CA VAL A 105 -2.84 -13.02 22.81
C VAL A 105 -1.94 -14.03 22.12
N LEU A 106 -0.87 -13.55 21.49
CA LEU A 106 0.16 -14.39 20.88
C LEU A 106 1.36 -14.45 21.82
N LEU A 107 1.79 -15.67 22.12
CA LEU A 107 2.99 -15.96 22.90
C LEU A 107 4.00 -16.66 22.02
N GLY A 108 5.28 -16.35 22.22
CA GLY A 108 6.31 -16.83 21.33
C GLY A 108 7.71 -16.41 21.74
N ARG A 109 8.58 -16.38 20.74
CA ARG A 109 9.92 -15.81 20.86
C ARG A 109 10.30 -15.04 19.61
N TRP A 110 11.06 -13.99 19.83
CA TRP A 110 11.84 -13.31 18.81
C TRP A 110 13.24 -13.93 18.77
N ILE A 111 13.71 -14.31 17.60
CA ILE A 111 15.01 -14.97 17.40
C ILE A 111 15.85 -14.06 16.50
N ASP A 112 16.95 -13.51 17.03
CA ASP A 112 17.93 -12.83 16.20
C ASP A 112 18.75 -13.89 15.44
N LEU A 113 18.67 -13.89 14.11
CA LEU A 113 19.26 -14.96 13.30
C LEU A 113 20.78 -14.82 13.12
N ARG A 114 21.34 -13.66 13.49
CA ARG A 114 22.78 -13.39 13.39
C ARG A 114 23.51 -13.80 14.67
N THR A 115 22.89 -13.53 15.81
CA THR A 115 23.47 -13.78 17.15
C THR A 115 22.92 -15.03 17.82
N ARG A 116 21.77 -15.54 17.34
CA ARG A 116 20.97 -16.62 17.95
C ARG A 116 20.41 -16.27 19.33
N GLU A 117 20.34 -14.99 19.66
CA GLU A 117 19.68 -14.53 20.88
C GLU A 117 18.17 -14.71 20.76
N GLU A 118 17.54 -15.25 21.81
CA GLU A 118 16.10 -15.43 21.88
C GLU A 118 15.51 -14.51 22.96
N ARG A 119 14.41 -13.83 22.63
CA ARG A 119 13.68 -12.97 23.56
C ARG A 119 12.22 -13.42 23.64
N PRO A 120 11.65 -13.58 24.86
CA PRO A 120 10.23 -13.88 25.02
C PRO A 120 9.37 -12.83 24.31
N LEU A 121 8.43 -13.29 23.49
CA LEU A 121 7.50 -12.47 22.74
C LEU A 121 6.11 -12.60 23.34
N GLN A 122 5.48 -11.46 23.64
CA GLN A 122 4.08 -11.39 24.03
C GLN A 122 3.41 -10.26 23.28
N LEU A 123 2.37 -10.59 22.52
CA LEU A 123 1.59 -9.63 21.77
C LEU A 123 0.11 -9.75 22.11
N GLN A 124 -0.57 -8.62 22.21
CA GLN A 124 -2.00 -8.52 22.40
C GLN A 124 -2.64 -7.97 21.13
N ARG A 125 -3.75 -8.59 20.70
CA ARG A 125 -4.53 -8.10 19.57
C ARG A 125 -5.15 -6.76 19.92
N GLU A 126 -4.86 -5.77 19.09
CA GLU A 126 -5.44 -4.44 19.19
C GLU A 126 -6.64 -4.29 18.27
N GLN A 127 -6.50 -4.65 16.99
CA GLN A 127 -7.52 -4.40 15.98
C GLN A 127 -7.57 -5.49 14.91
N VAL A 128 -8.76 -5.76 14.38
CA VAL A 128 -8.98 -6.59 13.20
C VAL A 128 -9.61 -5.75 12.09
N PHE A 129 -8.99 -5.75 10.92
CA PHE A 129 -9.51 -5.18 9.68
C PHE A 129 -9.96 -6.33 8.79
N SER A 130 -11.27 -6.52 8.69
CA SER A 130 -11.89 -7.62 7.96
C SER A 130 -12.92 -7.10 6.96
N GLU A 131 -13.10 -7.84 5.86
CA GLU A 131 -14.18 -7.60 4.90
C GLU A 131 -15.56 -8.04 5.44
N ASP A 132 -15.62 -8.88 6.49
CA ASP A 132 -16.88 -9.32 7.10
C ASP A 132 -17.74 -8.12 7.55
N SER A 133 -18.92 -7.96 6.95
CA SER A 133 -19.81 -6.82 7.20
C SER A 133 -20.31 -6.73 8.64
N ARG A 134 -20.22 -7.80 9.42
CA ARG A 134 -20.56 -7.78 10.85
C ARG A 134 -19.48 -7.14 11.71
N VAL A 135 -18.24 -7.10 11.21
CA VAL A 135 -17.10 -6.51 11.91
C VAL A 135 -17.08 -5.01 11.64
N ALA A 136 -17.35 -4.23 12.68
CA ALA A 136 -17.14 -2.78 12.64
C ALA A 136 -15.75 -2.43 13.16
N TYR A 137 -15.18 -1.34 12.65
CA TYR A 137 -13.94 -0.78 13.16
C TYR A 137 -13.83 0.71 12.92
N GLU A 138 -13.09 1.38 13.81
CA GLU A 138 -12.65 2.77 13.72
C GLU A 138 -11.28 2.86 14.39
N ALA A 139 -10.21 2.76 13.61
CA ALA A 139 -8.86 2.59 14.13
C ALA A 139 -7.78 2.98 13.12
N ASP A 140 -6.60 3.30 13.64
CA ASP A 140 -5.42 3.58 12.82
C ASP A 140 -4.74 2.27 12.36
N LEU A 141 -4.40 2.18 11.07
CA LEU A 141 -3.57 1.11 10.52
C LEU A 141 -2.27 1.67 9.95
N LEU A 142 -1.14 1.15 10.43
CA LEU A 142 0.18 1.40 9.86
C LEU A 142 0.23 0.94 8.39
N GLN A 143 0.75 1.79 7.52
CA GLN A 143 0.85 1.54 6.09
C GLN A 143 2.18 0.89 5.73
N LYS A 144 2.13 -0.01 4.76
CA LYS A 144 3.31 -0.74 4.29
C LYS A 144 4.21 0.15 3.44
N GLY A 145 5.50 0.14 3.73
CA GLY A 145 6.56 0.79 2.95
C GLY A 145 7.73 1.21 3.83
N THR A 146 8.96 1.13 3.31
CA THR A 146 10.12 1.76 3.98
C THR A 146 9.79 3.22 4.14
N SER A 147 10.17 3.85 5.23
CA SER A 147 9.71 5.20 5.57
C SER A 147 10.83 6.09 6.10
N GLN A 148 12.08 5.57 6.12
CA GLN A 148 13.28 6.29 6.56
C GLN A 148 13.09 7.02 7.90
N GLY A 149 12.48 6.35 8.88
CA GLY A 149 12.23 6.92 10.19
C GLY A 149 10.92 7.69 10.34
N MET A 150 10.10 7.81 9.30
CA MET A 150 8.70 8.24 9.43
C MET A 150 7.75 7.05 9.61
N SER A 151 6.52 7.28 10.03
CA SER A 151 5.44 6.29 10.04
C SER A 151 4.21 6.91 9.42
N PHE A 152 3.50 6.13 8.59
CA PHE A 152 2.27 6.57 7.94
C PHE A 152 1.14 5.69 8.45
N ARG A 153 0.16 6.30 9.11
CA ARG A 153 -1.03 5.60 9.60
C ARG A 153 -2.27 6.19 8.93
N VAL A 154 -3.19 5.32 8.52
CA VAL A 154 -4.51 5.75 8.05
C VAL A 154 -5.55 5.43 9.10
N HIS A 155 -6.40 6.39 9.43
CA HIS A 155 -7.57 6.16 10.27
C HIS A 155 -8.66 5.55 9.40
N ALA A 156 -8.89 4.26 9.56
CA ALA A 156 -9.88 3.52 8.78
C ALA A 156 -11.16 3.33 9.59
N ARG A 157 -12.29 3.45 8.91
CA ARG A 157 -13.62 3.26 9.46
C ARG A 157 -14.48 2.35 8.59
N LYS A 158 -15.20 1.46 9.25
CA LYS A 158 -16.23 0.61 8.65
C LYS A 158 -17.33 0.39 9.67
N PRO A 159 -18.52 1.00 9.50
CA PRO A 159 -19.68 0.70 10.34
C PRO A 159 -20.15 -0.75 10.17
N ALA A 160 -20.85 -1.28 11.18
CA ALA A 160 -21.49 -2.58 11.07
C ALA A 160 -22.56 -2.56 9.97
N GLY A 161 -22.59 -3.59 9.14
CA GLY A 161 -23.49 -3.72 7.99
C GLY A 161 -22.94 -3.11 6.70
N GLU A 162 -21.85 -2.34 6.75
CA GLU A 162 -21.20 -1.80 5.56
C GLU A 162 -20.13 -2.76 5.02
N GLN A 163 -20.07 -2.86 3.69
CA GLN A 163 -19.11 -3.72 2.97
C GLN A 163 -17.83 -2.97 2.60
N VAL A 164 -17.92 -1.66 2.37
CA VAL A 164 -16.84 -0.85 1.79
C VAL A 164 -16.22 0.00 2.89
N PRO A 165 -15.01 -0.33 3.37
CA PRO A 165 -14.36 0.50 4.36
C PRO A 165 -13.79 1.78 3.73
N LEU A 166 -13.73 2.83 4.54
CA LEU A 166 -13.22 4.13 4.16
C LEU A 166 -12.09 4.54 5.10
N PHE A 167 -11.27 5.50 4.68
CA PHE A 167 -10.39 6.23 5.58
C PHE A 167 -10.59 7.74 5.40
N ASP A 168 -10.38 8.49 6.48
CA ASP A 168 -10.63 9.93 6.51
C ASP A 168 -9.48 10.77 7.06
N ARG A 169 -8.44 10.12 7.57
CA ARG A 169 -7.25 10.77 8.11
C ARG A 169 -5.99 9.99 7.80
N ILE A 170 -4.92 10.73 7.52
CA ILE A 170 -3.55 10.23 7.48
C ILE A 170 -2.76 10.93 8.58
N THR A 171 -2.11 10.14 9.43
CA THR A 171 -1.19 10.62 10.47
C THR A 171 0.22 10.25 10.07
N VAL A 172 1.10 11.25 9.99
CA VAL A 172 2.53 11.09 9.77
C VAL A 172 3.26 11.31 11.09
N GLY A 173 4.03 10.33 11.54
CA GLY A 173 4.80 10.41 12.78
C GLY A 173 6.30 10.22 12.56
N ASP A 174 7.11 10.81 13.42
CA ASP A 174 8.54 10.49 13.56
C ASP A 174 8.67 9.25 14.45
N LYS A 175 9.30 8.20 13.93
CA LYS A 175 9.50 6.94 14.65
C LYS A 175 10.49 7.06 15.79
N ALA A 176 11.50 7.93 15.66
CA ALA A 176 12.54 8.06 16.67
C ALA A 176 12.00 8.70 17.95
N SER A 177 11.21 9.76 17.80
CA SER A 177 10.60 10.47 18.94
C SER A 177 9.20 9.99 19.30
N GLY A 178 8.52 9.29 18.39
CA GLY A 178 7.08 8.97 18.50
C GLY A 178 6.17 10.19 18.29
N ALA A 179 6.73 11.35 17.91
CA ALA A 179 5.97 12.58 17.76
C ALA A 179 5.15 12.58 16.45
N THR A 180 3.95 13.15 16.51
CA THR A 180 3.18 13.45 15.29
C THR A 180 3.82 14.62 14.56
N LEU A 181 4.23 14.39 13.31
CA LEU A 181 4.75 15.42 12.41
C LEU A 181 3.63 16.16 11.70
N GLN A 182 2.62 15.42 11.24
CA GLN A 182 1.50 15.98 10.50
C GLN A 182 0.26 15.11 10.62
N VAL A 183 -0.90 15.77 10.57
CA VAL A 183 -2.19 15.13 10.38
C VAL A 183 -2.87 15.75 9.16
N ILE A 184 -3.38 14.91 8.26
CA ILE A 184 -4.16 15.30 7.09
C ILE A 184 -5.55 14.71 7.28
N GLU A 185 -6.54 15.57 7.51
CA GLU A 185 -7.92 15.19 7.83
C GLU A 185 -8.89 15.58 6.71
N GLY A 186 -10.15 15.14 6.85
CA GLY A 186 -11.22 15.47 5.91
C GLY A 186 -11.14 14.70 4.59
N LEU A 187 -10.45 13.56 4.60
CA LEU A 187 -10.34 12.69 3.45
C LEU A 187 -11.63 11.84 3.32
N ASP A 188 -11.96 11.45 2.09
CA ASP A 188 -12.99 10.46 1.81
C ASP A 188 -12.46 9.54 0.72
N ALA A 189 -11.92 8.40 1.14
CA ALA A 189 -11.20 7.50 0.28
C ALA A 189 -11.43 6.05 0.68
N TYR A 190 -11.35 5.14 -0.29
CA TYR A 190 -11.47 3.71 -0.01
C TYR A 190 -10.26 3.23 0.78
N PHE A 191 -10.52 2.41 1.78
CA PHE A 191 -9.48 1.77 2.56
C PHE A 191 -9.16 0.40 1.97
N PHE A 192 -7.89 0.17 1.64
CA PHE A 192 -7.37 -1.08 1.06
C PHE A 192 -6.39 -1.77 2.01
N GLY A 193 -6.61 -1.63 3.33
CA GLY A 193 -5.74 -2.22 4.34
C GLY A 193 -4.36 -1.54 4.37
N THR A 194 -3.32 -2.35 4.42
CA THR A 194 -1.93 -1.88 4.52
C THR A 194 -1.41 -1.26 3.22
N ASP A 195 -2.12 -1.46 2.11
CA ASP A 195 -1.81 -0.94 0.77
C ASP A 195 -2.69 0.27 0.41
N THR A 196 -3.33 0.92 1.40
CA THR A 196 -4.17 2.10 1.19
C THR A 196 -3.35 3.27 0.65
N LEU A 197 -2.14 3.46 1.19
CA LEU A 197 -1.18 4.44 0.67
C LEU A 197 -0.14 3.74 -0.19
N ARG A 198 0.08 4.28 -1.39
CA ARG A 198 1.24 3.93 -2.20
C ARG A 198 2.39 4.86 -1.84
N LEU A 199 3.35 4.36 -1.08
CA LEU A 199 4.59 5.07 -0.71
C LEU A 199 5.67 4.90 -1.79
N ALA A 200 6.27 5.99 -2.24
CA ALA A 200 7.34 5.98 -3.25
C ALA A 200 8.14 7.29 -3.24
N TYR A 201 9.37 7.26 -3.78
CA TYR A 201 10.14 8.48 -4.07
C TYR A 201 9.62 9.04 -5.40
N LEU A 202 8.73 10.02 -5.37
CA LEU A 202 8.13 10.58 -6.57
C LEU A 202 8.96 11.72 -7.13
N ASP A 203 9.69 12.44 -6.28
CA ASP A 203 10.73 13.41 -6.63
C ASP A 203 12.16 12.89 -6.36
N ASP A 204 13.18 13.75 -6.51
CA ASP A 204 14.61 13.41 -6.33
C ASP A 204 15.12 13.74 -4.92
N ASP A 205 14.23 13.89 -3.94
CA ASP A 205 14.62 14.12 -2.56
C ASP A 205 14.89 12.80 -1.80
N ALA A 206 15.22 12.93 -0.51
CA ALA A 206 15.52 11.80 0.36
C ALA A 206 14.27 11.23 1.05
N TYR A 207 13.13 11.91 0.93
CA TYR A 207 11.89 11.61 1.62
C TYR A 207 10.95 10.81 0.72
N LEU A 208 10.05 10.07 1.35
CA LEU A 208 9.04 9.34 0.62
C LEU A 208 7.80 10.18 0.51
N ASP A 209 7.23 10.17 -0.67
CA ASP A 209 5.93 10.72 -0.97
C ASP A 209 4.87 9.63 -0.88
N PHE A 210 3.61 10.02 -0.95
CA PHE A 210 2.53 9.06 -1.00
C PHE A 210 1.44 9.47 -1.98
N SER A 211 0.70 8.46 -2.42
CA SER A 211 -0.50 8.65 -3.22
C SER A 211 -1.60 7.70 -2.79
N PHE A 212 -2.84 8.13 -3.02
CA PHE A 212 -4.02 7.31 -2.80
C PHE A 212 -5.12 7.70 -3.78
N VAL A 213 -6.12 6.83 -3.90
CA VAL A 213 -7.28 7.04 -4.76
C VAL A 213 -8.46 7.48 -3.89
N PRO A 214 -8.96 8.73 -4.03
CA PRO A 214 -10.12 9.16 -3.29
C PRO A 214 -11.37 8.43 -3.79
N ARG A 215 -12.38 8.37 -2.92
CA ARG A 215 -13.67 7.81 -3.27
C ARG A 215 -14.34 8.70 -4.29
N ARG A 216 -14.93 8.10 -5.32
CA ARG A 216 -15.83 8.79 -6.23
C ARG A 216 -17.10 7.98 -6.43
N ILE A 217 -18.23 8.66 -6.47
CA ILE A 217 -19.50 8.09 -6.87
C ILE A 217 -19.86 8.72 -8.20
N ARG A 218 -20.15 7.89 -9.21
CA ARG A 218 -20.55 8.40 -10.52
C ARG A 218 -21.98 8.92 -10.43
N GLU A 219 -22.18 10.19 -10.82
CA GLU A 219 -23.48 10.86 -10.68
C GLU A 219 -24.60 10.15 -11.44
N SER A 220 -24.30 9.55 -12.60
CA SER A 220 -25.29 8.99 -13.52
C SER A 220 -26.03 7.76 -12.98
N ASP A 221 -25.35 6.91 -12.21
CA ASP A 221 -25.84 5.59 -11.78
C ASP A 221 -25.56 5.31 -10.30
N GLN A 222 -24.98 6.28 -9.58
CA GLN A 222 -24.50 6.13 -8.20
C GLN A 222 -23.52 4.96 -8.03
N ALA A 223 -22.90 4.49 -9.12
CA ALA A 223 -21.93 3.43 -9.05
C ALA A 223 -20.64 3.93 -8.40
N LEU A 224 -20.01 3.06 -7.61
CA LEU A 224 -18.68 3.29 -7.08
C LEU A 224 -17.71 3.40 -8.26
N ALA A 225 -16.98 4.51 -8.29
CA ALA A 225 -15.91 4.77 -9.24
C ALA A 225 -14.63 5.10 -8.48
N ASN A 226 -13.50 4.87 -9.12
CA ASN A 226 -12.23 5.35 -8.60
C ASN A 226 -12.15 6.87 -8.87
N GLY A 227 -11.75 7.62 -7.84
CA GLY A 227 -11.41 9.02 -8.02
C GLY A 227 -10.07 9.19 -8.77
N THR A 228 -9.70 10.45 -8.98
CA THR A 228 -8.39 10.79 -9.53
C THR A 228 -7.33 10.61 -8.46
N VAL A 229 -6.26 9.86 -8.77
CA VAL A 229 -5.14 9.64 -7.84
C VAL A 229 -4.63 10.98 -7.33
N GLN A 230 -4.56 11.13 -6.01
CA GLN A 230 -3.98 12.30 -5.37
C GLN A 230 -2.54 12.00 -4.98
N TYR A 231 -1.64 12.92 -5.29
CA TYR A 231 -0.22 12.83 -4.95
C TYR A 231 0.11 13.84 -3.86
N TYR A 232 0.70 13.39 -2.77
CA TYR A 232 1.18 14.25 -1.70
C TYR A 232 2.69 14.14 -1.65
N LEU A 233 3.36 15.27 -1.85
CA LEU A 233 4.81 15.34 -1.85
C LEU A 233 5.30 15.95 -0.55
N TYR A 234 6.43 15.47 -0.03
CA TYR A 234 7.09 16.07 1.11
C TYR A 234 7.80 17.35 0.70
N ASP A 235 7.58 18.45 1.42
CA ASP A 235 8.33 19.69 1.25
C ASP A 235 9.34 19.84 2.40
N PRO A 236 10.66 19.66 2.14
CA PRO A 236 11.69 19.81 3.16
C PRO A 236 11.77 21.21 3.76
N ALA A 237 11.30 22.26 3.06
CA ALA A 237 11.35 23.63 3.57
C ALA A 237 10.30 23.86 4.67
N THR A 238 9.16 23.18 4.59
CA THR A 238 8.07 23.28 5.58
C THR A 238 7.98 22.07 6.51
N GLY A 239 8.67 20.99 6.19
CA GLY A 239 8.65 19.72 6.92
C GLY A 239 7.29 19.01 6.83
N ARG A 240 6.54 19.23 5.74
CA ARG A 240 5.14 18.81 5.60
C ARG A 240 4.85 18.23 4.23
N TYR A 241 3.87 17.35 4.19
CA TYR A 241 3.24 16.83 2.98
C TYR A 241 2.14 17.76 2.48
N ALA A 242 2.11 18.01 1.18
CA ALA A 242 1.06 18.79 0.54
C ALA A 242 0.58 18.13 -0.76
N LEU A 243 -0.72 18.30 -1.06
CA LEU A 243 -1.30 17.86 -2.33
C LEU A 243 -0.58 18.55 -3.49
N HIS A 244 -0.11 17.77 -4.44
CA HIS A 244 0.57 18.26 -5.64
C HIS A 244 -0.44 18.39 -6.80
N PRO A 245 -0.91 19.60 -7.11
CA PRO A 245 -2.07 19.80 -7.99
C PRO A 245 -1.78 19.37 -9.43
N VAL A 246 -0.57 19.63 -9.94
CA VAL A 246 -0.23 19.32 -11.34
C VAL A 246 -0.17 17.81 -11.58
N LEU A 247 0.40 17.03 -10.65
CA LEU A 247 0.43 15.57 -10.79
C LEU A 247 -0.97 14.97 -10.69
N THR A 248 -1.78 15.51 -9.78
CA THR A 248 -3.17 15.08 -9.62
C THR A 248 -3.99 15.39 -10.88
N GLU A 249 -3.81 16.57 -11.49
CA GLU A 249 -4.45 16.94 -12.76
C GLU A 249 -4.00 16.04 -13.92
N MET A 250 -2.70 15.75 -14.02
CA MET A 250 -2.17 14.83 -15.02
C MET A 250 -2.75 13.42 -14.85
N ALA A 251 -2.85 12.90 -13.63
CA ALA A 251 -3.51 11.62 -13.37
C ALA A 251 -5.02 11.62 -13.64
N GLY A 252 -5.65 12.80 -13.68
CA GLY A 252 -7.06 12.95 -14.07
C GLY A 252 -7.28 12.87 -15.58
N SER A 253 -6.24 13.12 -16.37
CA SER A 253 -6.29 13.19 -17.84
C SER A 253 -5.54 12.04 -18.52
N GLY A 254 -4.76 11.26 -17.77
CA GLY A 254 -4.00 10.14 -18.28
C GLY A 254 -3.32 9.33 -17.19
N SER A 255 -2.42 8.43 -17.61
CA SER A 255 -1.69 7.55 -16.71
C SER A 255 -0.27 8.05 -16.45
N LEU A 256 0.14 7.99 -15.18
CA LEU A 256 1.49 8.31 -14.71
C LEU A 256 2.24 7.02 -14.32
N TYR A 257 3.41 6.82 -14.92
CA TYR A 257 4.30 5.68 -14.63
C TYR A 257 5.62 6.20 -14.08
N PHE A 258 5.72 6.26 -12.76
CA PHE A 258 6.94 6.66 -12.06
C PHE A 258 8.04 5.61 -12.23
N ASP A 259 9.25 6.06 -12.53
CA ASP A 259 10.43 5.20 -12.68
C ASP A 259 10.91 4.76 -11.30
N THR A 260 10.90 3.45 -11.05
CA THR A 260 11.29 2.87 -9.76
C THR A 260 12.80 2.90 -9.53
N TYR A 261 13.61 3.07 -10.58
CA TYR A 261 15.07 3.07 -10.54
C TYR A 261 15.65 4.49 -10.58
N ARG A 262 14.91 5.45 -11.16
CA ARG A 262 15.31 6.85 -11.26
C ARG A 262 14.28 7.74 -10.60
N ARG A 263 14.60 8.12 -9.36
CA ARG A 263 13.82 9.07 -8.56
C ARG A 263 13.50 10.34 -9.34
N GLY A 264 12.31 10.89 -9.08
CA GLY A 264 11.86 12.11 -9.72
C GLY A 264 11.44 12.00 -11.16
N ARG A 265 11.51 10.83 -11.82
CA ARG A 265 11.15 10.68 -13.23
C ARG A 265 9.88 9.87 -13.41
N PHE A 266 9.10 10.24 -14.43
CA PHE A 266 7.90 9.50 -14.79
C PHE A 266 7.57 9.63 -16.28
N GLU A 267 6.95 8.60 -16.82
CA GLU A 267 6.26 8.68 -18.10
C GLU A 267 4.82 9.10 -17.87
N TYR A 268 4.34 10.03 -18.69
CA TYR A 268 2.93 10.40 -18.75
C TYR A 268 2.34 10.00 -20.10
N ARG A 269 1.20 9.30 -20.04
CA ARG A 269 0.44 8.89 -21.22
C ARG A 269 -0.95 9.50 -21.14
N LEU A 270 -1.27 10.41 -22.05
CA LEU A 270 -2.59 11.02 -22.15
C LEU A 270 -3.64 9.97 -22.57
N GLU A 271 -4.76 9.92 -21.86
CA GLU A 271 -5.87 8.99 -22.12
C GLU A 271 -7.14 9.79 -22.47
N GLY A 272 -7.24 10.27 -23.71
CA GLY A 272 -8.38 11.07 -24.21
C GLY A 272 -8.09 12.56 -24.43
N GLY A 273 -9.10 13.32 -24.88
CA GLY A 273 -9.00 14.78 -25.11
C GLY A 273 -8.47 15.22 -26.49
N ASP A 274 -8.35 16.54 -26.67
CA ASP A 274 -7.88 17.20 -27.90
C ASP A 274 -6.40 16.90 -28.17
N GLY A 275 -6.14 15.77 -28.83
CA GLY A 275 -4.79 15.28 -29.13
C GLY A 275 -4.65 13.77 -29.03
N TYR A 276 -5.57 13.09 -28.34
CA TYR A 276 -5.62 11.63 -28.30
C TYR A 276 -6.06 11.08 -29.66
N ARG A 277 -5.25 10.18 -30.23
CA ARG A 277 -5.60 9.41 -31.41
C ARG A 277 -5.44 7.93 -31.07
N PRO A 278 -6.52 7.11 -31.13
CA PRO A 278 -6.41 5.67 -30.96
C PRO A 278 -5.31 5.10 -31.88
N GLY A 279 -4.33 4.39 -31.30
CA GLY A 279 -3.21 3.79 -32.02
C GLY A 279 -1.97 4.69 -32.25
N ASN A 280 -2.01 5.97 -31.85
CA ASN A 280 -0.84 6.86 -31.83
C ASN A 280 -0.52 7.23 -30.38
N PHE A 281 0.29 6.40 -29.72
CA PHE A 281 0.79 6.66 -28.38
C PHE A 281 1.85 7.77 -28.45
N ARG A 282 1.59 8.90 -27.77
CA ARG A 282 2.60 9.92 -27.48
C ARG A 282 2.79 9.98 -25.97
N GLY A 283 3.61 9.07 -25.45
CA GLY A 283 4.14 9.17 -24.10
C GLY A 283 5.15 10.32 -24.05
N GLY A 284 5.06 11.15 -23.01
CA GLY A 284 6.09 12.13 -22.68
C GLY A 284 6.84 11.68 -21.44
N PHE A 285 8.15 11.94 -21.40
CA PHE A 285 8.95 11.73 -20.20
C PHE A 285 9.05 13.04 -19.45
N TYR A 286 8.89 12.98 -18.14
CA TYR A 286 8.87 14.13 -17.26
C TYR A 286 9.74 13.88 -16.04
N ARG A 287 10.08 14.96 -15.35
CA ARG A 287 10.64 14.91 -14.01
C ARG A 287 10.04 15.95 -13.09
N LEU A 288 10.11 15.71 -11.80
CA LEU A 288 9.97 16.74 -10.77
C LEU A 288 11.34 17.41 -10.57
N ALA A 289 11.43 18.69 -10.91
CA ALA A 289 12.59 19.52 -10.66
C ALA A 289 12.50 20.18 -9.28
N GLU A 290 13.52 20.96 -8.91
CA GLU A 290 13.53 21.77 -7.68
C GLU A 290 12.22 22.55 -7.48
N GLY A 291 11.74 22.57 -6.24
CA GLY A 291 10.41 23.11 -5.90
C GLY A 291 9.26 22.28 -6.46
N GLN A 292 9.48 20.98 -6.69
CA GLN A 292 8.48 20.00 -7.17
C GLN A 292 7.87 20.34 -8.53
N ARG A 293 8.53 21.18 -9.32
CA ARG A 293 7.97 21.60 -10.62
C ARG A 293 8.05 20.46 -11.64
N VAL A 294 6.93 20.13 -12.27
CA VAL A 294 6.89 19.18 -13.39
C VAL A 294 7.57 19.78 -14.62
N VAL A 295 8.58 19.10 -15.16
CA VAL A 295 9.35 19.50 -16.34
C VAL A 295 9.40 18.36 -17.36
N MET A 296 9.06 18.64 -18.61
CA MET A 296 9.19 17.68 -19.71
C MET A 296 10.68 17.46 -20.06
N LEU A 297 11.06 16.19 -20.21
CA LEU A 297 12.40 15.78 -20.63
C LEU A 297 12.50 15.75 -22.17
N PRO A 298 13.65 16.14 -22.75
CA PRO A 298 13.90 15.96 -24.18
C PRO A 298 13.83 14.48 -24.59
N ALA A 299 13.41 14.22 -25.82
CA ALA A 299 13.18 12.87 -26.36
C ALA A 299 14.41 11.92 -26.33
N GLY A 300 15.62 12.43 -26.05
CA GLY A 300 16.85 11.63 -25.89
C GLY A 300 17.26 11.33 -24.45
N GLU A 301 16.71 12.05 -23.46
CA GLU A 301 17.06 11.89 -22.03
C GLU A 301 16.06 11.01 -21.27
N GLY A 302 14.84 10.87 -21.80
CA GLY A 302 13.76 10.09 -21.20
C GLY A 302 13.77 8.58 -21.50
N ALA A 303 14.49 8.14 -22.54
CA ALA A 303 14.49 6.75 -23.03
C ALA A 303 15.70 5.91 -22.58
N GLN A 304 16.60 6.49 -21.77
CA GLN A 304 17.78 5.80 -21.22
C GLN A 304 17.56 5.40 -19.78
#